data_AF-A0A251UA12-F1
#
_entry.id   AF-A0A251UA12-F1
#
_cell.length_a   1.000
_cell.length_b   1.000
_cell.length_c   1.000
_cell.angle_alpha   90.00
_cell.angle_beta   90.00
_cell.angle_gamma   90.00
#
_symmetry.space_group_name_H-M   'P 1'
#
loop_
_entity.id
_entity.type
_entity.pdbx_description
1 polymer ?
#
loop_
_entity_poly.entity_id
_entity_poly.type
_entity_poly.pdbx_seq_one_letter_code
_entity_poly.pdbx_strand_id
1 'polypeptide(L)'
;MTTSTAHALVKSSCDNTVYPELCYSTITSHPEVTKKEKSQKDVIELVVNITKTAVEKNYFQIKKLSTRKGLTPREIGALHNCLEMVVETLQELMEVEKDLEEYHTKKSLQQHANDLKTLMSSTITDQETCLDGFSHGGASILWVRVFFGGR
;
A
#
# COMPACT_ATOMS: atom_id res chain seq x y z
N MET A 1 -19.56 -0.48 -25.14
CA MET A 1 -18.10 -0.47 -24.93
C MET A 1 -17.72 -1.84 -24.39
N THR A 2 -16.94 -2.63 -25.13
CA THR A 2 -16.51 -3.95 -24.66
C THR A 2 -15.43 -3.75 -23.60
N THR A 3 -15.79 -3.94 -22.34
CA THR A 3 -14.83 -4.02 -21.23
C THR A 3 -13.86 -5.16 -21.52
N SER A 4 -12.56 -4.86 -21.55
CA SER A 4 -11.51 -5.89 -21.67
C SER A 4 -11.65 -6.90 -20.53
N THR A 5 -11.35 -8.18 -20.77
CA THR A 5 -11.40 -9.25 -19.76
C THR A 5 -10.66 -8.88 -18.47
N ALA A 6 -9.52 -8.18 -18.58
CA ALA A 6 -8.78 -7.67 -17.44
C ALA A 6 -9.59 -6.66 -16.60
N HIS A 7 -10.35 -5.75 -17.24
CA HIS A 7 -11.21 -4.81 -16.52
C HIS A 7 -12.35 -5.52 -15.78
N ALA A 8 -12.90 -6.59 -16.35
CA ALA A 8 -13.95 -7.38 -15.68
C ALA A 8 -13.38 -8.11 -14.46
N LEU A 9 -12.18 -8.69 -14.57
CA LEU A 9 -11.47 -9.32 -13.46
C LEU A 9 -11.16 -8.31 -12.35
N VAL A 10 -10.57 -7.17 -12.68
CA VAL A 10 -10.28 -6.11 -11.70
C VAL A 10 -11.56 -5.62 -11.01
N LYS A 11 -12.64 -5.41 -11.76
CA LYS A 11 -13.94 -5.01 -11.19
C LYS A 11 -14.43 -6.05 -10.18
N SER A 12 -14.48 -7.33 -10.58
CA SER A 12 -14.90 -8.43 -9.71
C SER A 12 -14.02 -8.56 -8.45
N SER A 13 -12.71 -8.33 -8.55
CA SER A 13 -11.81 -8.34 -7.38
C SER A 13 -12.09 -7.18 -6.43
N CYS A 14 -12.39 -5.99 -6.97
CA CYS A 14 -12.66 -4.79 -6.17
C CYS A 14 -14.04 -4.77 -5.50
N ASP A 15 -15.03 -5.50 -6.02
CA ASP A 15 -16.42 -5.46 -5.54
C ASP A 15 -16.58 -5.85 -4.06
N ASN A 16 -15.66 -6.63 -3.51
CA ASN A 16 -15.68 -7.07 -2.09
C ASN A 16 -14.77 -6.23 -1.18
N THR A 17 -14.18 -5.16 -1.68
CA THR A 17 -13.32 -4.28 -0.88
C THR A 17 -14.14 -3.23 -0.13
N VAL A 18 -13.55 -2.62 0.89
CA VAL A 18 -14.18 -1.52 1.64
C VAL A 18 -14.40 -0.27 0.76
N TYR A 19 -13.56 -0.08 -0.26
CA TYR A 19 -13.64 1.05 -1.19
C TYR A 19 -13.59 0.59 -2.67
N PRO A 20 -14.69 0.01 -3.21
CA PRO A 20 -14.69 -0.62 -4.55
C PRO A 20 -14.30 0.32 -5.69
N GLU A 21 -14.85 1.54 -5.71
CA GLU A 21 -14.56 2.52 -6.78
C GLU A 21 -13.13 3.03 -6.70
N LEU A 22 -12.60 3.23 -5.49
CA LEU A 22 -11.21 3.62 -5.31
C LEU A 22 -10.26 2.49 -5.74
N CYS A 23 -10.57 1.24 -5.37
CA CYS A 23 -9.83 0.06 -5.82
C CYS A 23 -9.79 -0.01 -7.36
N TYR A 24 -10.95 0.07 -8.00
CA TYR A 24 -11.05 -0.06 -9.45
C TYR A 24 -10.31 1.07 -10.18
N SER A 25 -10.54 2.31 -9.78
CA SER A 25 -9.89 3.47 -10.40
C SER A 25 -8.38 3.48 -10.18
N THR A 26 -7.90 3.14 -8.98
CA THR A 26 -6.47 3.05 -8.66
C THR A 26 -5.79 2.03 -9.57
N ILE A 27 -6.32 0.82 -9.64
CA ILE A 27 -5.74 -0.24 -10.47
C ILE A 27 -5.77 0.17 -11.94
N THR A 28 -6.94 0.53 -12.47
CA THR A 28 -7.10 0.84 -13.91
C THR A 28 -6.40 2.11 -14.38
N SER A 29 -6.06 3.03 -13.47
CA SER A 29 -5.22 4.19 -13.78
C SER A 29 -3.74 3.81 -13.98
N HIS A 30 -3.33 2.62 -13.51
CA HIS A 30 -1.94 2.21 -13.60
C HIS A 30 -1.60 1.78 -15.04
N PRO A 31 -0.51 2.30 -15.64
CA PRO A 31 -0.17 2.01 -17.03
C PRO A 31 0.08 0.53 -17.31
N GLU A 32 0.37 -0.26 -16.28
CA GLU A 32 0.64 -1.70 -16.40
C GLU A 32 -0.61 -2.57 -16.47
N VAL A 33 -1.82 -2.02 -16.23
CA VAL A 33 -3.08 -2.72 -16.52
C VAL A 33 -3.21 -2.92 -18.02
N THR A 34 -2.59 -3.99 -18.49
CA THR A 34 -2.27 -4.15 -19.91
C THR A 34 -2.72 -5.50 -20.42
N LYS A 35 -3.98 -5.87 -20.16
CA LYS A 35 -4.57 -7.12 -20.70
C LYS A 35 -3.80 -8.39 -20.28
N LYS A 36 -2.83 -8.27 -19.36
CA LYS A 36 -1.92 -9.34 -18.94
C LYS A 36 -2.54 -10.15 -17.82
N GLU A 37 -3.45 -9.54 -17.08
CA GLU A 37 -4.19 -10.12 -15.97
C GLU A 37 -5.19 -11.13 -16.54
N LYS A 38 -4.85 -12.40 -16.35
CA LYS A 38 -5.66 -13.56 -16.76
C LYS A 38 -6.26 -14.26 -15.54
N SER A 39 -5.77 -13.97 -14.34
CA SER A 39 -6.19 -14.61 -13.09
C SER A 39 -6.35 -13.59 -11.95
N GLN A 40 -7.02 -13.99 -10.86
CA GLN A 40 -7.07 -13.20 -9.63
C GLN A 40 -5.69 -13.03 -8.99
N LYS A 41 -4.80 -14.02 -9.14
CA LYS A 41 -3.41 -13.93 -8.66
C LYS A 41 -2.68 -12.78 -9.34
N ASP A 42 -2.82 -12.66 -10.67
CA ASP A 42 -2.18 -11.59 -11.44
C ASP A 42 -2.66 -10.20 -10.98
N VAL A 43 -3.95 -10.08 -10.62
CA VAL A 43 -4.51 -8.84 -10.06
C VAL A 43 -3.92 -8.55 -8.68
N ILE A 44 -3.74 -9.56 -7.83
CA ILE A 44 -3.11 -9.40 -6.51
C ILE A 44 -1.65 -8.97 -6.66
N GLU A 45 -0.87 -9.65 -7.50
CA GLU A 45 0.54 -9.31 -7.78
C GLU A 45 0.67 -7.86 -8.28
N LEU A 46 -0.21 -7.45 -9.19
CA LEU A 46 -0.26 -6.07 -9.68
C LEU A 46 -0.54 -5.07 -8.56
N VAL A 47 -1.55 -5.33 -7.71
CA VAL A 47 -1.91 -4.44 -6.60
C VAL A 47 -0.78 -4.33 -5.59
N VAL A 48 -0.09 -5.44 -5.29
CA VAL A 48 1.07 -5.46 -4.39
C VAL A 48 2.20 -4.60 -4.98
N ASN A 49 2.50 -4.73 -6.28
CA ASN A 49 3.52 -3.92 -6.94
C ASN A 49 3.19 -2.42 -6.96
N ILE A 50 1.92 -2.07 -7.25
CA ILE A 50 1.43 -0.69 -7.18
C ILE A 50 1.61 -0.13 -5.77
N THR A 51 1.22 -0.90 -4.76
CA THR A 51 1.30 -0.51 -3.34
C THR A 51 2.76 -0.30 -2.94
N LYS A 52 3.65 -1.24 -3.28
CA LYS A 52 5.09 -1.13 -3.02
C LYS A 52 5.69 0.12 -3.64
N THR A 53 5.40 0.40 -4.90
CA THR A 53 5.84 1.63 -5.58
C THR A 53 5.36 2.89 -4.85
N ALA A 54 4.12 2.90 -4.37
CA ALA A 54 3.57 4.01 -3.60
C ALA A 54 4.27 4.17 -2.24
N VAL A 55 4.53 3.07 -1.54
CA VAL A 55 5.21 3.05 -0.23
C VAL A 55 6.68 3.49 -0.39
N GLU A 56 7.39 3.03 -1.41
CA GLU A 56 8.76 3.48 -1.72
C GLU A 56 8.80 4.99 -1.99
N LYS A 57 7.84 5.52 -2.76
CA LYS A 57 7.72 6.96 -2.98
C LYS A 57 7.49 7.70 -1.66
N ASN A 58 6.61 7.19 -0.79
CA ASN A 58 6.36 7.76 0.53
C ASN A 58 7.62 7.76 1.40
N TYR A 59 8.40 6.67 1.40
CA TYR A 59 9.69 6.61 2.10
C TYR A 59 10.60 7.78 1.73
N PHE A 60 10.82 8.02 0.44
CA PHE A 60 11.67 9.12 -0.01
C PHE A 60 11.10 10.49 0.33
N GLN A 61 9.77 10.65 0.29
CA GLN A 61 9.12 11.89 0.69
C GLN A 61 9.31 12.16 2.19
N ILE A 62 9.02 11.18 3.05
CA ILE A 62 9.18 11.30 4.50
C ILE A 62 10.65 11.53 4.86
N LYS A 63 11.58 10.82 4.21
CA LYS A 63 13.03 11.01 4.40
C LYS A 63 13.48 12.41 3.99
N LYS A 64 12.96 12.95 2.90
CA LYS A 64 13.24 14.34 2.52
C LYS A 64 12.70 15.31 3.58
N LEU A 65 11.51 15.05 4.10
CA LEU A 65 10.87 15.87 5.11
C LEU A 65 11.63 15.88 6.43
N SER A 66 12.16 14.75 6.89
CA SER A 66 12.94 14.66 8.14
C SER A 66 14.22 15.50 8.13
N THR A 67 14.72 15.88 6.95
CA THR A 67 15.90 16.76 6.80
C THR A 67 15.55 18.25 6.75
N ARG A 68 14.26 18.63 6.77
CA ARG A 68 13.86 20.04 6.70
C ARG A 68 14.26 20.78 7.97
N LYS A 69 14.73 22.02 7.78
CA LYS A 69 14.97 22.95 8.89
C LYS A 69 13.63 23.44 9.46
N GLY A 70 13.63 23.76 10.76
CA GLY A 70 12.47 24.33 11.45
C GLY A 70 11.49 23.30 12.00
N LEU A 71 11.84 22.01 11.99
CA LEU A 71 11.06 20.98 12.67
C LEU A 71 11.29 21.02 14.17
N THR A 72 10.21 20.83 14.92
CA THR A 72 10.27 20.59 16.37
C THR A 72 10.86 19.20 16.65
N PRO A 73 11.44 18.96 17.85
CA PRO A 73 11.91 17.64 18.24
C PRO A 73 10.84 16.55 18.13
N ARG A 74 9.57 16.93 18.37
CA ARG A 74 8.43 16.03 18.24
C ARG A 74 8.16 15.63 16.78
N GLU A 75 8.16 16.60 15.87
CA GLU A 75 7.96 16.32 14.44
C GLU A 75 9.10 15.46 13.87
N ILE A 76 10.33 15.69 14.34
CA ILE A 76 11.48 14.84 13.98
C ILE A 76 11.25 13.40 14.46
N GLY A 77 10.82 13.23 15.71
CA GLY A 77 10.48 11.91 16.27
C GLY A 77 9.38 11.20 15.47
N ALA A 78 8.28 11.90 15.17
CA ALA A 78 7.17 11.36 14.38
C ALA A 78 7.61 10.95 12.97
N LEU A 79 8.45 11.75 12.31
CA LEU A 79 8.99 11.42 10.98
C LEU A 79 9.93 10.21 11.02
N HIS A 80 10.76 10.06 12.05
CA HIS A 80 11.60 8.87 12.22
C HIS A 80 10.77 7.62 12.50
N ASN A 81 9.78 7.68 13.39
CA ASN A 81 8.90 6.53 13.64
C ASN A 81 8.10 6.16 12.39
N CYS A 82 7.60 7.14 11.63
CA CYS A 82 6.94 6.83 10.37
C CYS A 82 7.91 6.20 9.34
N LEU A 83 9.19 6.60 9.30
CA LEU A 83 10.18 5.94 8.45
C LEU A 83 10.42 4.48 8.85
N GLU A 84 10.41 4.17 10.14
CA GLU A 84 10.50 2.79 10.64
C GLU A 84 9.30 1.97 10.14
N MET A 85 8.07 2.45 10.35
CA MET A 85 6.86 1.76 9.88
C MET A 85 6.86 1.55 8.35
N VAL A 86 7.30 2.55 7.59
CA VAL A 86 7.37 2.44 6.12
C VAL A 86 8.40 1.39 5.68
N VAL A 87 9.52 1.24 6.40
CA VAL A 87 10.50 0.19 6.11
C VAL A 87 9.94 -1.19 6.43
N GLU A 88 9.24 -1.34 7.55
CA GLU A 88 8.55 -2.58 7.94
C GLU A 88 7.51 -2.97 6.87
N THR A 89 6.66 -2.03 6.47
CA THR A 89 5.69 -2.23 5.38
C THR A 89 6.34 -2.71 4.08
N LEU A 90 7.50 -2.16 3.69
CA LEU A 90 8.21 -2.62 2.48
C LEU A 90 8.72 -4.05 2.63
N GLN A 91 9.20 -4.45 3.81
CA GLN A 91 9.64 -5.81 4.07
C GLN A 91 8.46 -6.79 4.00
N GLU A 92 7.32 -6.44 4.60
CA GLU A 92 6.11 -7.26 4.55
C GLU A 92 5.58 -7.42 3.12
N LEU A 93 5.59 -6.35 2.32
CA LEU A 93 5.22 -6.43 0.90
C LEU A 93 6.16 -7.34 0.10
N MET A 94 7.46 -7.36 0.42
CA MET A 94 8.41 -8.31 -0.18
C MET A 94 8.14 -9.76 0.25
N GLU A 95 7.68 -9.98 1.49
CA GLU A 95 7.23 -11.30 1.93
C GLU A 95 5.97 -11.75 1.20
N VAL A 96 5.03 -10.83 0.95
CA VAL A 96 3.85 -11.11 0.12
C VAL A 96 4.25 -11.51 -1.31
N GLU A 97 5.15 -10.76 -1.95
CA GLU A 97 5.66 -11.10 -3.30
C GLU A 97 6.23 -12.53 -3.32
N LYS A 98 7.08 -12.85 -2.34
CA LYS A 98 7.68 -14.19 -2.22
C LYS A 98 6.64 -15.28 -1.98
N ASP A 99 5.62 -15.03 -1.17
CA ASP A 99 4.54 -15.99 -0.93
C ASP A 99 3.73 -16.26 -2.21
N LEU A 100 3.51 -15.23 -3.02
CA LEU A 100 2.86 -15.34 -4.33
C LEU A 100 3.72 -16.08 -5.37
N GLU A 101 5.05 -15.96 -5.32
CA GLU A 101 5.95 -16.78 -6.15
C GLU A 101 5.86 -18.27 -5.82
N GLU A 102 5.66 -18.61 -4.54
CA GLU A 102 5.54 -19.99 -4.06
C GLU A 102 4.12 -20.57 -4.14
N TYR A 103 3.18 -19.78 -4.67
CA TYR A 103 1.77 -20.13 -4.79
C TYR A 103 1.56 -21.49 -5.48
N HIS A 104 0.81 -22.37 -4.81
CA HIS A 104 0.54 -23.78 -5.21
C HIS A 104 1.75 -24.73 -5.20
N THR A 105 2.92 -24.33 -4.70
CA THR A 105 4.10 -25.22 -4.67
C THR A 105 4.44 -25.73 -3.28
N LYS A 106 4.32 -24.91 -2.23
CA LYS A 106 4.80 -25.24 -0.88
C LYS A 106 3.73 -25.20 0.22
N LYS A 107 2.63 -24.47 0.01
CA LYS A 107 1.53 -24.35 0.99
C LYS A 107 0.19 -24.66 0.34
N SER A 108 -0.79 -25.01 1.17
CA SER A 108 -2.18 -25.06 0.72
C SER A 108 -2.69 -23.66 0.36
N LEU A 109 -3.73 -23.59 -0.48
CA LEU A 109 -4.36 -22.32 -0.85
C LEU A 109 -4.85 -21.52 0.36
N GLN A 110 -5.38 -22.22 1.37
CA GLN A 110 -5.87 -21.59 2.61
C GLN A 110 -4.72 -20.96 3.40
N GLN A 111 -3.56 -21.62 3.46
CA GLN A 111 -2.38 -21.08 4.15
C GLN A 111 -1.86 -19.82 3.43
N HIS A 112 -1.70 -19.86 2.10
CA HIS A 112 -1.35 -18.66 1.33
C HIS A 112 -2.32 -17.51 1.56
N ALA A 113 -3.64 -17.78 1.54
CA ALA A 113 -4.65 -16.76 1.78
C ALA A 113 -4.56 -16.16 3.21
N ASN A 114 -4.28 -16.98 4.22
CA ASN A 114 -4.12 -16.53 5.60
C ASN A 114 -2.85 -15.71 5.79
N ASP A 115 -1.74 -16.12 5.19
CA ASP A 115 -0.46 -15.42 5.26
C ASP A 115 -0.57 -14.06 4.56
N LEU A 116 -1.13 -14.05 3.34
CA LEU A 116 -1.42 -12.80 2.61
C LEU A 116 -2.31 -11.87 3.43
N LYS A 117 -3.40 -12.38 4.03
CA LYS A 117 -4.29 -11.57 4.86
C LYS A 117 -3.56 -10.98 6.07
N THR A 118 -2.70 -11.77 6.71
CA THR A 118 -1.95 -11.34 7.90
C THR A 118 -0.97 -10.24 7.54
N LEU A 119 -0.13 -10.47 6.53
CA LEU A 119 0.84 -9.49 6.05
C LEU A 119 0.16 -8.20 5.60
N MET A 120 -0.90 -8.29 4.78
CA MET A 120 -1.63 -7.10 4.35
C MET A 120 -2.31 -6.36 5.51
N SER A 121 -2.78 -7.07 6.55
CA SER A 121 -3.32 -6.40 7.75
C SER A 121 -2.24 -5.67 8.54
N SER A 122 -1.04 -6.21 8.57
CA SER A 122 0.13 -5.60 9.20
C SER A 122 0.54 -4.32 8.46
N THR A 123 0.67 -4.35 7.13
CA THR A 123 0.98 -3.15 6.32
C THR A 123 -0.02 -2.00 6.51
N ILE A 124 -1.31 -2.31 6.72
CA ILE A 124 -2.33 -1.31 7.02
C ILE A 124 -2.13 -0.73 8.43
N THR A 125 -1.84 -1.59 9.41
CA THR A 125 -1.56 -1.20 10.79
C THR A 125 -0.32 -0.31 10.87
N ASP A 126 0.73 -0.61 10.11
CA ASP A 126 1.93 0.21 10.01
C ASP A 126 1.64 1.61 9.48
N GLN A 127 0.83 1.69 8.42
CA GLN A 127 0.39 2.95 7.85
C GLN A 127 -0.40 3.77 8.88
N GLU A 128 -1.35 3.15 9.58
CA GLU A 128 -2.14 3.80 10.64
C GLU A 128 -1.24 4.28 11.79
N THR A 129 -0.26 3.45 12.21
CA THR A 129 0.71 3.79 13.25
C THR A 129 1.59 4.97 12.86
N CYS A 130 2.06 5.02 11.60
CA CYS A 130 2.76 6.19 11.08
C CYS A 130 1.90 7.46 11.19
N LEU A 131 0.62 7.39 10.79
CA LEU A 131 -0.29 8.54 10.83
C LEU A 131 -0.58 9.00 12.26
N ASP A 132 -0.79 8.06 13.18
CA ASP A 132 -1.05 8.32 14.59
C ASP A 132 0.12 8.99 15.32
N GLY A 133 1.34 8.76 14.85
CA GLY A 133 2.55 9.48 15.28
C GLY A 133 2.43 11.00 15.13
N PHE A 134 1.60 11.49 14.20
CA PHE A 134 1.35 12.92 13.96
C PHE A 134 0.09 13.46 14.65
N SER A 135 -0.82 12.60 15.10
CA SER A 135 -2.12 12.98 15.67
C SER A 135 -2.03 13.60 17.06
N HIS A 136 -0.96 13.33 17.78
CA HIS A 136 -0.79 13.85 19.13
C HIS A 136 -0.20 15.27 19.07
N GLY A 137 -0.94 16.27 19.59
CA GLY A 137 -0.50 17.64 19.88
C GLY A 137 -0.41 18.64 18.71
N GLY A 138 -1.45 19.46 18.54
CA GLY A 138 -1.44 20.77 17.86
C GLY A 138 -1.13 20.81 16.35
N ALA A 139 -0.52 19.77 15.79
CA ALA A 139 -0.13 19.64 14.39
C ALA A 139 -1.25 19.07 13.48
N SER A 140 -2.46 18.95 14.03
CA SER A 140 -3.38 17.87 13.69
C SER A 140 -4.16 17.98 12.37
N ILE A 141 -4.17 19.11 11.66
CA ILE A 141 -5.04 19.28 10.47
C ILE A 141 -4.35 19.90 9.25
N LEU A 142 -3.37 20.79 9.45
CA LEU A 142 -2.72 21.47 8.33
C LEU A 142 -1.73 20.55 7.59
N TRP A 143 -1.06 19.65 8.33
CA TRP A 143 -0.02 18.79 7.80
C TRP A 143 -0.57 17.57 7.06
N VAL A 144 -1.64 16.94 7.55
CA VAL A 144 -2.29 15.80 6.88
C VAL A 144 -2.76 16.17 5.45
N ARG A 145 -3.34 17.38 5.28
CA ARG A 145 -3.72 17.91 3.96
C ARG A 145 -2.52 18.23 3.07
N VAL A 146 -1.40 18.69 3.62
CA VAL A 146 -0.18 18.98 2.86
C VAL A 146 0.60 17.70 2.50
N PHE A 147 0.53 16.65 3.33
CA PHE A 147 1.28 15.40 3.14
C PHE A 147 0.57 14.39 2.25
N PHE A 148 -0.76 14.28 2.35
CA PHE A 148 -1.53 13.26 1.61
C PHE A 148 -2.53 13.84 0.60
N GLY A 149 -2.76 15.16 0.63
CA GLY A 149 -3.64 15.87 -0.30
C GLY A 149 -2.84 16.67 -1.33
N GLY A 150 -2.14 15.98 -2.24
CA GLY A 150 -1.18 16.63 -3.14
C GLY A 150 -1.18 16.13 -4.58
N ARG A 151 -2.34 16.21 -5.25
CA ARG A 151 -2.62 16.05 -6.68
C ARG A 151 -2.47 14.66 -7.31
#